data_AF-A0A7Z2M6N0-F1
#
_entry.id   AF-A0A7Z2M6N0-F1
#
_cell.length_a   1.000
_cell.length_b   1.000
_cell.length_c   1.000
_cell.angle_alpha   90.00
_cell.angle_beta   90.00
_cell.angle_gamma   90.00
#
_symmetry.space_group_name_H-M   'P 1'
#
loop_
_entity.id
_entity.type
_entity.pdbx_description
1 polymer ?
#
loop_
_entity_poly.entity_id
_entity_poly.type
_entity_poly.pdbx_seq_one_letter_code
_entity_poly.pdbx_strand_id
1 'polypeptide(L)' 'MANPHLVTTNPADYRFAVHCCSYKWELTDKPDRAVALFEHSSAALKFGQVMWPSTYEVIDRITGERVCA' A
#
# COMPACT_ATOMS: atom_id res chain seq x y z
N MET A 1 25.05 15.53 3.04
CA MET A 1 25.36 14.52 2.00
C MET A 1 24.30 13.43 2.07
N ALA A 2 23.83 12.93 0.92
CA ALA A 2 22.96 11.76 0.88
C ALA A 2 23.74 10.53 1.37
N ASN A 3 23.05 9.58 2.00
CA ASN A 3 23.66 8.34 2.46
C ASN A 3 24.07 7.49 1.24
N PRO A 4 25.36 7.15 1.04
CA PRO A 4 25.83 6.42 -0.14
C PRO A 4 25.31 4.97 -0.22
N HIS A 5 24.76 4.43 0.87
CA HIS A 5 24.17 3.09 0.90
C HIS A 5 22.68 3.07 0.52
N LEU A 6 22.07 4.22 0.24
CA LEU A 6 20.66 4.32 -0.12
C LEU A 6 20.53 4.83 -1.56
N VAL A 7 19.86 4.03 -2.41
CA VAL A 7 19.46 4.48 -3.74
C VAL A 7 18.32 5.49 -3.62
N THR A 8 18.26 6.44 -4.55
CA THR A 8 17.10 7.33 -4.67
C THR A 8 15.85 6.51 -5.01
N THR A 9 14.82 6.64 -4.20
CA THR A 9 13.55 5.92 -4.38
C THR A 9 12.81 6.42 -5.62
N ASN A 10 12.55 5.54 -6.57
CA ASN A 10 11.61 5.79 -7.67
C ASN A 10 10.26 5.13 -7.35
N PRO A 11 9.16 5.90 -7.21
CA PRO A 11 7.85 5.33 -6.94
C PRO A 11 7.38 4.30 -7.97
N ALA A 12 7.90 4.30 -9.19
CA ALA A 12 7.55 3.31 -10.21
C ALA A 12 8.02 1.88 -9.85
N ASP A 13 9.04 1.75 -9.01
CA ASP A 13 9.60 0.44 -8.63
C ASP A 13 8.68 -0.32 -7.63
N TYR A 14 7.71 0.37 -7.05
CA TYR A 14 6.86 -0.15 -5.98
C TYR A 14 5.46 -0.50 -6.49
N ARG A 15 5.31 -1.69 -7.07
CA ARG A 15 4.09 -2.14 -7.74
C ARG A 15 2.83 -2.14 -6.86
N PHE A 16 2.94 -2.41 -5.57
CA PHE A 16 1.78 -2.65 -4.71
C PHE A 16 1.49 -1.44 -3.81
N ALA A 17 0.25 -0.97 -3.83
CA ALA A 17 -0.24 0.09 -2.97
C ALA A 17 -1.09 -0.47 -1.84
N VAL A 18 -0.85 -0.04 -0.60
CA VAL A 18 -1.72 -0.34 0.54
C VAL A 18 -2.67 0.82 0.76
N HIS A 19 -3.95 0.52 0.92
CA HIS A 19 -5.03 1.44 1.27
C HIS A 19 -5.59 1.02 2.64
N CYS A 20 -5.93 1.98 3.50
CA CYS A 20 -6.48 1.68 4.83
C CYS A 20 -7.99 1.40 4.81
N CYS A 21 -8.66 1.89 3.76
CA CYS A 21 -10.08 1.81 3.48
C CYS A 21 -10.96 2.25 4.65
N SER A 22 -10.63 3.40 5.26
CA SER A 22 -11.38 3.96 6.39
C SER A 22 -12.87 4.22 6.09
N TYR A 23 -13.25 4.35 4.82
CA TYR A 23 -14.66 4.41 4.37
C TYR A 23 -15.47 3.16 4.75
N LYS A 24 -14.83 1.99 4.95
CA LYS A 24 -15.50 0.76 5.41
C LYS A 24 -16.09 0.89 6.82
N TRP A 25 -15.64 1.90 7.57
CA TRP A 25 -16.17 2.26 8.88
C TRP A 25 -16.89 3.62 8.86
N GLU A 26 -17.27 4.10 7.67
CA GLU A 26 -18.00 5.36 7.49
C GLU A 26 -17.25 6.59 8.05
N LEU A 27 -15.92 6.49 8.23
CA LEU A 27 -15.09 7.58 8.75
C LEU A 27 -14.80 8.67 7.71
N THR A 28 -14.97 8.35 6.43
CA THR A 28 -14.78 9.26 5.30
C THR A 28 -15.60 8.79 4.10
N ASP A 29 -16.01 9.73 3.26
CA ASP A 29 -16.69 9.52 1.98
C ASP A 29 -15.77 9.72 0.77
N LYS A 30 -14.51 10.13 1.00
CA LYS A 30 -13.53 10.41 -0.04
C LYS A 30 -12.80 9.15 -0.51
N PRO A 31 -12.36 9.09 -1.78
CA PRO A 31 -11.49 8.02 -2.26
C PRO A 31 -10.23 7.88 -1.40
N ASP A 32 -9.96 6.64 -0.96
CA ASP A 32 -8.83 6.38 -0.08
C ASP A 32 -7.51 6.44 -0.85
N ARG A 33 -6.52 7.14 -0.30
CA ARG A 33 -5.19 7.26 -0.91
C ARG A 33 -4.28 6.14 -0.42
N ALA A 34 -3.33 5.74 -1.25
CA ALA A 34 -2.32 4.79 -0.84
C ALA A 34 -1.52 5.36 0.34
N VAL A 35 -1.47 4.63 1.45
CA VAL A 35 -0.72 4.98 2.67
C VAL A 35 0.74 4.53 2.59
N ALA A 36 1.02 3.50 1.79
CA ALA A 36 2.34 2.95 1.60
C ALA A 36 2.45 2.23 0.24
N LEU A 37 3.67 2.19 -0.31
CA LEU A 37 4.01 1.48 -1.54
C LEU A 37 5.04 0.40 -1.24
N PHE A 38 4.91 -0.75 -1.89
CA PHE A 38 5.79 -1.90 -1.72
C PHE A 38 6.15 -2.51 -3.08
N GLU A 39 7.38 -3.00 -3.18
CA GLU A 39 7.85 -3.77 -4.33
C GLU A 39 7.21 -5.17 -4.36
N HIS A 40 6.98 -5.78 -3.19
CA HIS A 40 6.45 -7.14 -3.06
C HIS A 40 5.08 -7.16 -2.38
N SER A 41 4.17 -7.96 -2.93
CA SER A 41 2.80 -8.12 -2.41
C SER A 41 2.77 -8.70 -1.00
N SER A 42 3.64 -9.67 -0.69
CA SER A 42 3.71 -10.29 0.64
C SER A 42 4.03 -9.29 1.74
N ALA A 43 4.95 -8.34 1.49
CA ALA A 43 5.27 -7.27 2.42
C ALA A 43 4.11 -6.29 2.57
N ALA A 44 3.46 -5.92 1.47
CA ALA A 44 2.30 -5.04 1.47
C ALA A 44 1.14 -5.64 2.29
N LEU A 45 0.84 -6.92 2.07
CA LEU A 45 -0.20 -7.66 2.78
C LEU A 45 0.12 -7.74 4.27
N LYS A 46 1.37 -8.07 4.62
CA LYS A 46 1.77 -8.16 6.02
C LYS A 46 1.67 -6.81 6.73
N PHE A 47 2.11 -5.73 6.09
CA PHE A 47 2.00 -4.38 6.61
C PHE A 47 0.54 -3.97 6.83
N GLY A 48 -0.30 -4.16 5.81
CA GLY A 48 -1.72 -3.84 5.91
C GLY A 48 -2.43 -4.63 7.01
N GLN A 49 -2.15 -5.93 7.13
CA GLN A 49 -2.70 -6.78 8.19
C GLN A 49 -2.32 -6.31 9.61
N VAL A 50 -1.08 -5.83 9.80
CA VAL A 50 -0.62 -5.32 11.11
C VAL A 50 -1.28 -3.98 11.45
N MET A 51 -1.43 -3.09 10.45
CA MET A 51 -1.94 -1.74 10.68
C MET A 51 -3.47 -1.68 10.76
N TRP A 52 -4.16 -2.42 9.91
CA TRP A 52 -5.63 -2.44 9.82
C TRP A 52 -6.13 -3.87 9.64
N PRO A 53 -6.28 -4.65 10.72
CA PRO A 53 -6.54 -6.09 10.65
C PRO A 53 -7.73 -6.53 9.79
N SER A 54 -8.71 -5.65 9.58
CA SER A 54 -9.96 -5.98 8.89
C SER A 54 -10.34 -5.07 7.71
N THR A 55 -9.71 -3.90 7.53
CA THR A 55 -10.18 -2.94 6.53
C THR A 55 -9.23 -2.75 5.35
N TYR A 56 -7.93 -3.03 5.49
CA TYR A 56 -6.98 -2.74 4.42
C TYR A 56 -7.26 -3.43 3.10
N GLU A 57 -6.76 -2.83 2.02
CA GLU A 57 -6.65 -3.46 0.72
C GLU A 57 -5.25 -3.23 0.14
N VAL A 58 -4.77 -4.23 -0.60
CA VAL A 58 -3.53 -4.12 -1.37
C VAL A 58 -3.92 -4.15 -2.84
N ILE A 59 -3.54 -3.11 -3.58
CA ILE A 59 -3.85 -2.96 -5.00
C ILE A 59 -2.56 -3.08 -5.80
N ASP A 60 -2.59 -3.90 -6.85
CA ASP A 60 -1.56 -3.92 -7.88
C ASP A 60 -1.73 -2.68 -8.77
N ARG A 61 -0.75 -1.78 -8.76
CA ARG A 61 -0.83 -0.51 -9.49
C ARG A 61 -0.71 -0.67 -11.01
N ILE A 62 -0.26 -1.82 -11.49
CA ILE A 62 -0.11 -2.10 -12.92
C ILE A 62 -1.42 -2.65 -13.48
N THR A 63 -2.03 -3.62 -12.79
CA THR A 63 -3.28 -4.26 -13.25
C THR A 63 -4.53 -3.58 -12.73
N GLY A 64 -4.43 -2.81 -11.63
CA GLY A 64 -5.56 -2.24 -10.91
C GLY A 64 -6.30 -3.24 -10.03
N GLU A 65 -5.85 -4.50 -9.99
CA GLU A 65 -6.54 -5.57 -9.28
C GLU A 65 -6.16 -5.61 -7.79
N ARG A 66 -7.11 -6.06 -6.97
CA ARG A 66 -6.84 -6.33 -5.57
C ARG A 66 -6.03 -7.61 -5.42
N VAL A 67 -4.98 -7.53 -4.61
CA VAL A 67 -4.17 -8.67 -4.21
C VAL A 67 -4.82 -9.35 -3.00
N CYS A 68 -5.06 -10.66 -3.12
CA CYS A 68 -5.53 -11.50 -2.03
C CYS A 68 -4.34 -12.09 -1.27
N ALA A 69 -4.51 -12.25 0.05
CA ALA A 69 -3.58 -12.99 0.90
C ALA A 69 -3.76 -14.50 0.74
#